data_AF-A0A9P8YJB1-F1
#
_entry.id   AF-A0A9P8YJB1-F1
#
_cell.length_a   1.000
_cell.length_b   1.000
_cell.length_c   1.000
_cell.angle_alpha   90.00
_cell.angle_beta   90.00
_cell.angle_gamma   90.00
#
_symmetry.space_group_name_H-M   'P 1'
#
loop_
_entity.id
_entity.type
_entity.pdbx_description
1 polymer ?
#
loop_
_entity_poly.entity_id
_entity_poly.type
_entity_poly.pdbx_seq_one_letter_code
_entity_poly.pdbx_strand_id
1 'polypeptide(L)'
;MSEREALHLGKCTLSGGDSPLVPGTRAPRRLVSPPGCAARARGRGGAAGSWSGNGSPQLAGYPLHVKLPFDLRDPSVEIEAKVFPRTRSLGEFANRSYLNFEVEELPPGPWPLTIAGVPYTIGDINGRTGRGRLLPRKAAGNMRVRICGDLERGAPSSRQAFRLYADTITKAFSALLPDITVVECIATADTHMYVVLGDQVDISAVISRLPGQIGRMWTMDLGRPEPDALQALLLRTTTPDPANKIVDDTASVVLRPGVLLCSFVDGTHQTHNLITSGVAVQNVVGDSFMTTAAHGIGIDTMVYAGRPSITSDFRSVGEAVVELAFTDISLVALKSNVQFRNRLFDQREEESVRLTSIVGEDPNDDKVKIGDCVSMDTPFTGAISGSIMHKSWRLINEPPEHPVEKRLQYVVYDWVYNGERPPDQKLLVRAGYTLVRPE
;
A
#
# COMPACT_ATOMS: atom_id res chain seq x y z
N MET A 1 -26.99 -24.59 -18.18
CA MET A 1 -26.45 -23.64 -17.19
C MET A 1 -26.50 -24.36 -15.86
N SER A 2 -25.39 -24.94 -15.43
CA SER A 2 -25.29 -25.70 -14.18
C SER A 2 -25.08 -24.76 -13.00
N GLU A 3 -25.49 -25.21 -11.82
CA GLU A 3 -25.27 -24.52 -10.55
C GLU A 3 -23.77 -24.28 -10.33
N ARG A 4 -23.40 -23.03 -10.01
CA ARG A 4 -22.03 -22.71 -9.55
C ARG A 4 -21.84 -23.30 -8.16
N GLU A 5 -20.79 -24.08 -7.98
CA GLU A 5 -20.42 -24.64 -6.68
C GLU A 5 -20.18 -23.52 -5.66
N ALA A 6 -20.78 -23.65 -4.48
CA ALA A 6 -20.68 -22.66 -3.41
C ALA A 6 -19.28 -22.71 -2.75
N LEU A 7 -18.33 -21.97 -3.32
CA LEU A 7 -16.97 -21.79 -2.78
C LEU A 7 -17.02 -21.38 -1.30
N HIS A 8 -16.60 -22.29 -0.42
CA HIS A 8 -16.60 -22.08 1.02
C HIS A 8 -15.37 -21.25 1.45
N LEU A 9 -15.42 -19.95 1.16
CA LEU A 9 -14.40 -18.98 1.58
C LEU A 9 -14.46 -18.74 3.10
N GLY A 10 -13.91 -19.71 3.84
CA GLY A 10 -13.55 -19.56 5.25
C GLY A 10 -12.37 -18.61 5.44
N LYS A 11 -11.74 -18.64 6.62
CA LYS A 11 -10.49 -17.90 6.83
C LYS A 11 -9.43 -18.36 5.83
N CYS A 12 -8.79 -17.39 5.17
CA CYS A 12 -7.61 -17.63 4.38
C CYS A 12 -6.36 -17.31 5.22
N THR A 13 -5.42 -18.24 5.30
CA THR A 13 -4.11 -18.06 5.94
C THR A 13 -3.01 -18.09 4.87
N LEU A 14 -1.79 -17.60 5.15
CA LEU A 14 -0.70 -17.80 4.19
C LEU A 14 -0.38 -19.28 4.03
N SER A 15 -0.20 -19.74 2.79
CA SER A 15 0.16 -21.14 2.53
C SER A 15 1.56 -21.46 3.10
N GLY A 16 1.60 -22.39 4.05
CA GLY A 16 2.76 -22.67 4.88
C GLY A 16 3.63 -23.82 4.41
N GLY A 17 4.04 -23.89 3.14
CA GLY A 17 4.81 -25.04 2.64
C GLY A 17 5.72 -24.77 1.45
N ASP A 18 7.03 -24.94 1.66
CA ASP A 18 7.92 -25.48 0.62
C ASP A 18 7.71 -27.01 0.61
N SER A 19 6.73 -27.52 -0.15
CA SER A 19 6.46 -28.96 -0.24
C SER A 19 5.81 -29.35 -1.57
N PRO A 20 6.38 -30.32 -2.32
CA PRO A 20 5.71 -30.92 -3.46
C PRO A 20 4.58 -31.85 -2.97
N LEU A 21 3.43 -31.82 -3.65
CA LEU A 21 2.28 -32.67 -3.32
C LEU A 21 2.58 -34.14 -3.69
N VAL A 22 2.66 -35.02 -2.68
CA VAL A 22 2.69 -36.48 -2.82
C VAL A 22 1.89 -37.12 -1.68
N PRO A 23 1.02 -38.12 -1.92
CA PRO A 23 0.11 -38.62 -0.88
C PRO A 23 0.69 -39.70 0.04
N GLY A 24 0.53 -39.49 1.35
CA GLY A 24 0.20 -40.53 2.34
C GLY A 24 1.21 -41.63 2.71
N THR A 25 1.77 -41.57 3.92
CA THR A 25 1.72 -42.63 4.96
C THR A 25 2.35 -42.15 6.29
N ARG A 26 2.21 -42.92 7.38
CA ARG A 26 2.33 -42.43 8.78
C ARG A 26 3.48 -43.10 9.56
N ALA A 27 3.91 -42.45 10.65
CA ALA A 27 4.63 -42.99 11.84
C ALA A 27 6.19 -42.80 11.89
N PRO A 28 6.88 -42.93 13.06
CA PRO A 28 7.23 -41.73 13.84
C PRO A 28 8.63 -41.70 14.54
N ARG A 29 8.90 -40.59 15.28
CA ARG A 29 10.05 -40.31 16.20
C ARG A 29 11.33 -39.83 15.47
N ARG A 30 12.23 -39.02 16.06
CA ARG A 30 12.64 -38.86 17.49
C ARG A 30 13.19 -37.44 17.77
N LEU A 31 13.20 -37.00 19.04
CA LEU A 31 13.91 -35.77 19.48
C LEU A 31 15.44 -35.95 19.44
N VAL A 32 16.17 -34.89 19.06
CA VAL A 32 17.54 -34.57 19.50
C VAL A 32 17.73 -33.05 19.58
N SER A 33 18.51 -32.57 20.56
CA SER A 33 19.02 -31.19 20.73
C SER A 33 20.32 -31.25 21.56
N PRO A 34 21.06 -30.14 21.80
CA PRO A 34 21.23 -28.89 21.03
C PRO A 34 22.57 -29.04 20.23
N PRO A 35 23.68 -28.24 20.32
CA PRO A 35 23.96 -26.86 20.78
C PRO A 35 23.75 -25.81 19.64
N GLY A 36 24.09 -24.51 19.73
CA GLY A 36 24.67 -23.68 20.81
C GLY A 36 26.07 -23.13 20.49
N CYS A 37 26.18 -21.94 19.90
CA CYS A 37 27.44 -21.17 19.89
C CYS A 37 27.21 -19.66 19.66
N ALA A 38 28.01 -18.81 20.29
CA ALA A 38 27.88 -17.35 20.25
C ALA A 38 29.20 -16.66 19.86
N ALA A 39 29.11 -15.67 18.97
CA ALA A 39 30.16 -14.68 18.68
C ALA A 39 29.46 -13.40 18.17
N ARG A 40 29.18 -12.37 18.99
CA ARG A 40 30.08 -11.39 19.61
C ARG A 40 30.77 -10.46 18.60
N ALA A 41 30.37 -9.19 18.64
CA ALA A 41 30.74 -8.13 17.69
C ALA A 41 32.14 -7.53 17.91
N ARG A 42 32.64 -6.85 16.85
CA ARG A 42 33.55 -5.67 16.77
C ARG A 42 34.01 -5.54 15.29
N GLY A 43 34.14 -4.38 14.66
CA GLY A 43 33.88 -2.98 15.06
C GLY A 43 34.66 -2.01 14.15
N ARG A 44 34.49 -0.69 14.37
CA ARG A 44 35.17 0.45 13.67
C ARG A 44 34.77 0.64 12.18
N GLY A 45 34.73 1.86 11.63
CA GLY A 45 34.80 3.18 12.26
C GLY A 45 35.41 4.26 11.35
N GLY A 46 34.63 5.30 11.04
CA GLY A 46 35.10 6.64 10.66
C GLY A 46 35.53 6.90 9.21
N ALA A 47 34.87 7.87 8.57
CA ALA A 47 35.52 8.99 7.86
C ALA A 47 34.46 10.04 7.46
N ALA A 48 34.66 11.29 7.91
CA ALA A 48 33.92 12.43 7.37
C ALA A 48 34.66 12.97 6.13
N GLY A 49 33.96 13.10 5.01
CA GLY A 49 34.52 13.61 3.75
C GLY A 49 34.11 15.05 3.47
N SER A 50 35.06 15.98 3.53
CA SER A 50 34.87 17.35 3.05
C SER A 50 34.76 17.40 1.53
N TRP A 51 33.76 18.10 1.00
CA TRP A 51 33.57 18.25 -0.45
C TRP A 51 34.36 19.43 -1.01
N SER A 52 35.19 19.19 -2.02
CA SER A 52 35.85 20.24 -2.80
C SER A 52 36.07 19.85 -4.26
N GLY A 53 35.49 20.62 -5.19
CA GLY A 53 36.10 20.92 -6.49
C GLY A 53 35.91 19.93 -7.65
N ASN A 54 34.99 20.31 -8.55
CA ASN A 54 35.10 20.14 -10.01
C ASN A 54 35.33 18.73 -10.60
N GLY A 55 34.23 17.99 -10.75
CA GLY A 55 34.04 16.97 -11.78
C GLY A 55 32.63 17.09 -12.36
N SER A 56 32.44 16.80 -13.66
CA SER A 56 31.12 16.78 -14.29
C SER A 56 30.17 15.84 -13.52
N PRO A 57 28.89 16.19 -13.32
CA PRO A 57 28.01 15.42 -12.46
C PRO A 57 27.60 14.10 -13.12
N GLN A 58 28.39 13.05 -12.87
CA GLN A 58 27.80 11.72 -12.71
C GLN A 58 26.75 11.83 -11.61
N LEU A 59 25.53 11.35 -11.90
CA LEU A 59 24.43 11.28 -10.94
C LEU A 59 24.79 10.30 -9.82
N ALA A 60 25.54 10.77 -8.83
CA ALA A 60 25.77 10.06 -7.59
C ALA A 60 24.42 9.89 -6.89
N GLY A 61 23.86 8.68 -6.97
CA GLY A 61 22.54 8.39 -6.43
C GLY A 61 22.48 8.68 -4.93
N TYR A 62 21.62 9.62 -4.54
CA TYR A 62 21.29 9.82 -3.14
C TYR A 62 20.67 8.52 -2.58
N PRO A 63 21.04 8.08 -1.37
CA PRO A 63 20.45 6.89 -0.78
C PRO A 63 18.95 7.12 -0.58
N LEU A 64 18.11 6.13 -0.89
CA LEU A 64 16.66 6.22 -0.73
C LEU A 64 16.26 6.61 0.71
N HIS A 65 17.06 6.23 1.70
CA HIS A 65 16.90 6.65 3.09
C HIS A 65 18.20 7.26 3.63
N VAL A 66 18.18 8.53 4.04
CA VAL A 66 19.29 9.14 4.77
C VAL A 66 19.23 8.67 6.22
N LYS A 67 20.15 7.79 6.61
CA LYS A 67 20.29 7.30 7.99
C LYS A 67 21.19 8.24 8.80
N LEU A 68 20.68 8.76 9.91
CA LEU A 68 21.43 9.55 10.89
C LEU A 68 21.57 8.74 12.20
N PRO A 69 22.50 9.07 13.12
CA PRO A 69 22.70 8.32 14.36
C PRO A 69 21.62 8.58 15.44
N PHE A 70 20.51 9.20 15.06
CA PHE A 70 19.35 9.53 15.89
C PHE A 70 18.06 9.35 15.06
N ASP A 71 16.93 9.08 15.73
CA ASP A 71 15.60 9.11 15.10
C ASP A 71 15.01 10.52 15.28
N LEU A 72 14.57 11.15 14.20
CA LEU A 72 13.94 12.46 14.30
C LEU A 72 12.57 12.42 15.02
N ARG A 73 11.93 11.25 15.17
CA ARG A 73 10.72 11.09 15.98
C ARG A 73 10.96 11.24 17.49
N ASP A 74 12.20 11.12 17.97
CA ASP A 74 12.51 11.35 19.37
C ASP A 74 12.33 12.85 19.70
N PRO A 75 11.42 13.21 20.63
CA PRO A 75 11.15 14.61 20.95
C PRO A 75 12.33 15.31 21.66
N SER A 76 13.35 14.57 22.14
CA SER A 76 14.58 15.14 22.68
C SER A 76 15.60 15.56 21.62
N VAL A 77 15.40 15.14 20.37
CA VAL A 77 16.25 15.53 19.23
C VAL A 77 15.75 16.86 18.66
N GLU A 78 16.59 17.88 18.63
CA GLU A 78 16.28 19.13 17.92
C GLU A 78 16.46 18.94 16.41
N ILE A 79 15.49 19.37 15.60
CA ILE A 79 15.63 19.34 14.14
C ILE A 79 16.27 20.65 13.67
N GLU A 80 17.55 20.62 13.30
CA GLU A 80 18.14 21.73 12.58
C GLU A 80 17.50 21.87 11.19
N ALA A 81 16.95 23.05 10.88
CA ALA A 81 16.40 23.35 9.56
C ALA A 81 17.42 23.24 8.41
N LYS A 82 18.73 23.08 8.71
CA LYS A 82 19.83 23.07 7.75
C LYS A 82 20.00 21.78 6.94
N VAL A 83 19.09 20.80 7.05
CA VAL A 83 19.17 19.55 6.27
C VAL A 83 19.19 19.82 4.77
N PHE A 84 18.46 20.84 4.31
CA PHE A 84 18.58 21.36 2.95
C PHE A 84 19.23 22.76 2.96
N PRO A 85 20.08 23.09 1.98
CA PRO A 85 20.56 24.46 1.80
C PRO A 85 19.39 25.42 1.61
N ARG A 86 19.49 26.62 2.21
CA ARG A 86 18.48 27.69 2.08
C ARG A 86 17.05 27.27 2.47
N THR A 87 16.89 26.39 3.46
CA THR A 87 15.59 26.17 4.10
C THR A 87 15.12 27.45 4.79
N ARG A 88 13.92 27.91 4.43
CA ARG A 88 13.23 29.06 5.02
C ARG A 88 12.33 28.64 6.18
N SER A 89 11.61 27.53 6.02
CA SER A 89 10.74 27.00 7.07
C SER A 89 10.78 25.47 7.13
N LEU A 90 10.56 24.95 8.34
CA LEU A 90 10.41 23.54 8.63
C LEU A 90 9.10 23.38 9.41
N GLY A 91 8.14 22.66 8.83
CA GLY A 91 6.90 22.27 9.50
C GLY A 91 7.00 20.85 10.04
N GLU A 92 6.86 20.68 11.35
CA GLU A 92 6.71 19.37 12.01
C GLU A 92 5.22 19.02 12.14
N PHE A 93 4.81 17.84 11.68
CA PHE A 93 3.39 17.43 11.70
C PHE A 93 3.15 16.20 12.57
N ALA A 94 2.16 16.32 13.46
CA ALA A 94 1.69 15.29 14.41
C ALA A 94 2.82 14.42 14.99
N ASN A 95 3.52 14.98 15.99
CA ASN A 95 4.64 14.30 16.67
C ASN A 95 5.69 13.75 15.68
N ARG A 96 5.99 14.55 14.64
CA ARG A 96 6.99 14.26 13.59
C ARG A 96 6.72 12.98 12.80
N SER A 97 5.44 12.67 12.59
CA SER A 97 5.00 11.66 11.63
C SER A 97 5.52 11.91 10.20
N TYR A 98 5.66 13.18 9.81
CA TYR A 98 6.44 13.65 8.67
C TYR A 98 6.90 15.10 8.84
N LEU A 99 7.81 15.54 7.97
CA LEU A 99 8.32 16.91 7.91
C LEU A 99 7.90 17.61 6.61
N ASN A 100 7.73 18.93 6.63
CA ASN A 100 7.59 19.74 5.43
C ASN A 100 8.70 20.79 5.37
N PHE A 101 9.55 20.73 4.35
CA PHE A 101 10.60 21.72 4.12
C PHE A 101 10.14 22.74 3.08
N GLU A 102 10.30 24.01 3.40
CA GLU A 102 10.17 25.12 2.45
C GLU A 102 11.57 25.69 2.19
N VAL A 103 12.00 25.70 0.94
CA VAL A 103 13.33 26.16 0.53
C VAL A 103 13.22 27.33 -0.46
N GLU A 104 14.23 28.20 -0.47
CA GLU A 104 14.32 29.29 -1.47
C GLU A 104 14.39 28.75 -2.89
N GLU A 105 15.18 27.70 -3.05
CA GLU A 105 15.50 27.05 -4.31
C GLU A 105 15.59 25.55 -4.03
N LEU A 106 14.97 24.73 -4.87
CA LEU A 106 14.98 23.28 -4.68
C LEU A 106 16.39 22.72 -4.90
N PRO A 107 16.93 21.90 -3.98
CA PRO A 107 18.19 21.21 -4.24
C PRO A 107 18.02 20.23 -5.42
N PRO A 108 19.08 19.94 -6.20
CA PRO A 108 19.04 18.93 -7.25
C PRO A 108 18.51 17.59 -6.76
N GLY A 109 17.66 16.95 -7.56
CA GLY A 109 17.15 15.61 -7.28
C GLY A 109 18.07 14.48 -7.80
N PRO A 110 17.73 13.20 -7.55
CA PRO A 110 16.56 12.74 -6.79
C PRO A 110 16.71 13.01 -5.28
N TRP A 111 15.59 13.13 -4.57
CA TRP A 111 15.58 13.37 -3.13
C TRP A 111 15.29 12.06 -2.36
N PRO A 112 15.92 11.83 -1.19
CA PRO A 112 15.63 10.64 -0.38
C PRO A 112 14.15 10.58 0.01
N LEU A 113 13.62 9.39 0.24
CA LEU A 113 12.27 9.17 0.77
C LEU A 113 12.15 9.65 2.22
N THR A 114 13.12 9.29 3.07
CA THR A 114 13.15 9.68 4.49
C THR A 114 14.49 10.28 4.92
N ILE A 115 14.46 11.19 5.88
CA ILE A 115 15.63 11.68 6.63
C ILE A 115 15.49 11.15 8.06
N ALA A 116 16.52 10.46 8.57
CA ALA A 116 16.52 9.82 9.89
C ALA A 116 15.26 8.97 10.16
N GLY A 117 14.81 8.26 9.13
CA GLY A 117 13.60 7.44 9.16
C GLY A 117 12.28 8.21 9.07
N VAL A 118 12.27 9.56 9.10
CA VAL A 118 11.04 10.37 8.98
C VAL A 118 10.79 10.75 7.51
N PRO A 119 9.60 10.47 6.94
CA PRO A 119 9.23 10.90 5.59
C PRO A 119 9.04 12.43 5.54
N TYR A 120 9.18 13.02 4.36
CA TYR A 120 9.05 14.47 4.23
C TYR A 120 8.59 14.94 2.84
N THR A 121 7.94 16.10 2.82
CA THR A 121 7.65 16.90 1.63
C THR A 121 8.64 18.06 1.53
N ILE A 122 8.92 18.55 0.32
CA ILE A 122 9.82 19.69 0.08
C ILE A 122 9.30 20.55 -1.08
N GLY A 123 9.13 21.85 -0.87
CA GLY A 123 8.62 22.79 -1.88
C GLY A 123 9.49 24.05 -2.01
N ASP A 124 9.45 24.67 -3.18
CA ASP A 124 9.97 26.03 -3.36
C ASP A 124 9.09 27.07 -2.66
N ILE A 125 9.62 28.27 -2.43
CA ILE A 125 8.87 29.42 -1.85
C ILE A 125 7.63 29.82 -2.66
N ASN A 126 7.56 29.45 -3.94
CA ASN A 126 6.38 29.67 -4.77
C ASN A 126 5.27 28.63 -4.55
N GLY A 127 5.57 27.52 -3.87
CA GLY A 127 4.69 26.36 -3.72
C GLY A 127 4.33 25.67 -5.03
N ARG A 128 5.08 25.94 -6.12
CA ARG A 128 4.77 25.51 -7.50
C ARG A 128 5.55 24.26 -7.88
N THR A 129 6.76 24.12 -7.36
CA THR A 129 7.65 23.02 -7.69
C THR A 129 8.08 22.28 -6.43
N GLY A 130 8.43 21.01 -6.59
CA GLY A 130 8.92 20.18 -5.49
C GLY A 130 8.22 18.84 -5.39
N ARG A 131 8.33 18.30 -4.19
CA ARG A 131 7.60 17.13 -3.70
C ARG A 131 6.45 17.66 -2.85
N GLY A 132 5.31 17.85 -3.51
CA GLY A 132 4.13 18.54 -2.97
C GLY A 132 3.52 17.88 -1.74
N ARG A 133 2.47 18.52 -1.21
CA ARG A 133 1.69 18.00 -0.06
C ARG A 133 1.23 16.58 -0.32
N LEU A 134 1.24 15.74 0.72
CA LEU A 134 0.81 14.34 0.65
C LEU A 134 -0.60 14.21 0.04
N LEU A 135 -1.56 15.01 0.53
CA LEU A 135 -2.87 15.17 -0.10
C LEU A 135 -3.08 16.63 -0.54
N PRO A 136 -3.72 16.88 -1.70
CA PRO A 136 -4.15 18.21 -2.09
C PRO A 136 -5.20 18.73 -1.10
N ARG A 137 -5.35 20.06 -0.98
CA ARG A 137 -6.46 20.69 -0.24
C ARG A 137 -7.36 21.38 -1.25
N LYS A 138 -8.64 21.00 -1.31
CA LYS A 138 -9.64 21.65 -2.18
C LYS A 138 -10.52 22.60 -1.39
N ALA A 139 -11.47 22.08 -0.62
CA ALA A 139 -12.41 22.88 0.16
C ALA A 139 -12.52 22.37 1.61
N ALA A 140 -12.75 23.28 2.56
CA ALA A 140 -13.03 22.92 3.95
C ALA A 140 -14.54 22.83 4.19
N GLY A 141 -14.97 21.90 5.04
CA GLY A 141 -16.37 21.83 5.48
C GLY A 141 -16.78 23.03 6.35
N ASN A 142 -18.07 23.09 6.68
CA ASN A 142 -18.61 24.17 7.51
C ASN A 142 -18.11 24.06 8.96
N MET A 143 -17.19 24.95 9.37
CA MET A 143 -16.55 24.96 10.70
C MET A 143 -17.50 25.14 11.90
N ARG A 144 -18.77 25.52 11.65
CA ARG A 144 -19.84 25.56 12.68
C ARG A 144 -20.47 24.18 12.91
N VAL A 145 -20.38 23.28 11.94
CA VAL A 145 -20.90 21.91 12.00
C VAL A 145 -19.76 20.98 12.39
N ARG A 146 -19.95 20.26 13.50
CA ARG A 146 -18.94 19.38 14.10
C ARG A 146 -19.59 18.08 14.56
N ILE A 147 -18.98 16.94 14.25
CA ILE A 147 -19.48 15.62 14.67
C ILE A 147 -18.40 14.84 15.42
N CYS A 148 -18.84 13.97 16.33
CA CYS A 148 -17.98 13.08 17.13
C CYS A 148 -16.85 13.82 17.88
N GLY A 149 -17.16 14.93 18.56
CA GLY A 149 -16.15 15.75 19.28
C GLY A 149 -15.58 15.12 20.56
N ASP A 150 -16.21 14.03 20.99
CA ASP A 150 -15.80 13.10 22.04
C ASP A 150 -14.64 12.19 21.63
N LEU A 151 -14.52 11.87 20.33
CA LEU A 151 -13.39 11.08 19.82
C LEU A 151 -12.08 11.86 19.92
N GLU A 152 -10.99 11.11 20.17
CA GLU A 152 -9.65 11.69 20.21
C GLU A 152 -9.14 12.14 18.85
N ARG A 153 -8.22 13.11 18.86
CA ARG A 153 -7.63 13.67 17.64
C ARG A 153 -6.70 12.64 16.99
N GLY A 154 -7.02 12.23 15.77
CA GLY A 154 -6.18 11.38 14.93
C GLY A 154 -6.78 9.99 14.73
N ALA A 155 -6.24 9.25 13.76
CA ALA A 155 -6.60 7.85 13.57
C ALA A 155 -6.12 7.01 14.79
N PRO A 156 -6.99 6.20 15.42
CA PRO A 156 -6.53 5.19 16.36
C PRO A 156 -5.49 4.27 15.71
N SER A 157 -4.42 3.95 16.44
CA SER A 157 -3.37 3.05 15.95
C SER A 157 -3.87 1.62 15.79
N SER A 158 -4.71 1.17 16.72
CA SER A 158 -5.20 -0.21 16.73
C SER A 158 -6.29 -0.43 15.69
N ARG A 159 -6.28 -1.57 14.99
CA ARG A 159 -7.27 -1.86 13.94
C ARG A 159 -8.69 -1.98 14.49
N GLN A 160 -8.87 -2.51 15.69
CA GLN A 160 -10.19 -2.62 16.32
C GLN A 160 -10.78 -1.24 16.68
N ALA A 161 -10.01 -0.37 17.35
CA ALA A 161 -10.49 0.98 17.64
C ALA A 161 -10.68 1.82 16.37
N PHE A 162 -9.87 1.61 15.33
CA PHE A 162 -10.07 2.28 14.03
C PHE A 162 -11.40 1.87 13.37
N ARG A 163 -11.81 0.59 13.48
CA ARG A 163 -13.13 0.13 13.02
C ARG A 163 -14.29 0.74 13.83
N LEU A 164 -14.15 0.87 15.16
CA LEU A 164 -15.15 1.54 16.00
C LEU A 164 -15.25 3.04 15.70
N TYR A 165 -14.11 3.69 15.47
CA TYR A 165 -13.99 5.09 15.06
C TYR A 165 -14.67 5.33 13.70
N ALA A 166 -14.42 4.43 12.73
CA ALA A 166 -15.08 4.43 11.43
C ALA A 166 -16.61 4.29 11.53
N ASP A 167 -17.11 3.28 12.27
CA ASP A 167 -18.53 3.05 12.52
C ASP A 167 -19.22 4.26 13.17
N THR A 168 -18.60 4.84 14.20
CA THR A 168 -19.11 6.00 14.93
C THR A 168 -19.25 7.22 14.02
N ILE A 169 -18.21 7.53 13.24
CA ILE A 169 -18.22 8.66 12.30
C ILE A 169 -19.23 8.41 11.18
N THR A 170 -19.28 7.21 10.60
CA THR A 170 -20.23 6.89 9.53
C THR A 170 -21.67 7.07 10.00
N LYS A 171 -22.03 6.54 11.17
CA LYS A 171 -23.38 6.71 11.76
C LYS A 171 -23.72 8.19 11.98
N ALA A 172 -22.81 8.97 12.55
CA ALA A 172 -23.02 10.39 12.76
C ALA A 172 -23.15 11.17 11.45
N PHE A 173 -22.40 10.80 10.41
CA PHE A 173 -22.47 11.43 9.10
C PHE A 173 -23.78 11.10 8.38
N SER A 174 -24.19 9.82 8.34
CA SER A 174 -25.46 9.38 7.75
C SER A 174 -26.69 9.96 8.46
N ALA A 175 -26.60 10.18 9.78
CA ALA A 175 -27.66 10.85 10.54
C ALA A 175 -27.76 12.37 10.23
N LEU A 176 -26.63 13.01 9.95
CA LEU A 176 -26.58 14.44 9.62
C LEU A 176 -26.96 14.73 8.15
N LEU A 177 -26.55 13.85 7.23
CA LEU A 177 -26.61 14.04 5.78
C LEU A 177 -27.10 12.75 5.07
N PRO A 178 -28.35 12.31 5.33
CA PRO A 178 -28.87 11.03 4.82
C PRO A 178 -29.01 10.97 3.29
N ASP A 179 -29.06 12.12 2.63
CA ASP A 179 -29.11 12.30 1.18
C ASP A 179 -27.73 12.35 0.51
N ILE A 180 -26.64 12.36 1.28
CA ILE A 180 -25.28 12.46 0.75
C ILE A 180 -24.55 11.12 0.92
N THR A 181 -24.30 10.45 -0.20
CA THR A 181 -23.45 9.26 -0.23
C THR A 181 -21.99 9.66 0.02
N VAL A 182 -21.46 9.30 1.19
CA VAL A 182 -20.01 9.21 1.43
C VAL A 182 -19.51 7.87 0.88
N VAL A 183 -18.31 7.84 0.32
CA VAL A 183 -17.67 6.62 -0.17
C VAL A 183 -16.42 6.28 0.61
N GLU A 184 -15.62 7.26 1.01
CA GLU A 184 -14.39 7.01 1.76
C GLU A 184 -14.08 8.18 2.71
N CYS A 185 -13.59 7.84 3.90
CA CYS A 185 -13.04 8.81 4.86
C CYS A 185 -11.57 8.46 5.11
N ILE A 186 -10.68 9.45 5.00
CA ILE A 186 -9.21 9.29 5.12
C ILE A 186 -8.72 10.15 6.29
N ALA A 187 -8.26 9.50 7.34
CA ALA A 187 -7.63 10.12 8.50
C ALA A 187 -6.11 10.25 8.27
N THR A 188 -5.60 11.48 8.27
CA THR A 188 -4.21 11.76 7.88
C THR A 188 -3.26 11.91 9.06
N ALA A 189 -1.97 11.63 8.81
CA ALA A 189 -0.86 12.09 9.64
C ALA A 189 -0.93 13.58 10.01
N ASP A 190 -1.35 14.48 9.11
CA ASP A 190 -1.44 15.93 9.42
C ASP A 190 -2.69 16.34 10.23
N THR A 191 -3.41 15.39 10.80
CA THR A 191 -4.63 15.55 11.62
C THR A 191 -5.83 16.17 10.90
N HIS A 192 -5.93 15.94 9.59
CA HIS A 192 -7.11 16.25 8.78
C HIS A 192 -7.93 15.00 8.49
N MET A 193 -9.24 15.17 8.41
CA MET A 193 -10.16 14.16 7.89
C MET A 193 -10.52 14.55 6.46
N TYR A 194 -10.14 13.73 5.49
CA TYR A 194 -10.62 13.90 4.13
C TYR A 194 -11.86 13.06 3.92
N VAL A 195 -12.91 13.66 3.35
CA VAL A 195 -14.15 12.96 2.98
C VAL A 195 -14.23 12.89 1.46
N VAL A 196 -14.57 11.72 0.94
CA VAL A 196 -14.78 11.45 -0.49
C VAL A 196 -16.24 11.10 -0.69
N LEU A 197 -16.94 11.85 -1.56
CA LEU A 197 -18.36 11.68 -1.83
C LEU A 197 -18.61 10.73 -3.03
N GLY A 198 -19.86 10.37 -3.24
CA GLY A 198 -20.34 9.67 -4.45
C GLY A 198 -20.24 10.54 -5.69
N ASP A 199 -20.08 9.91 -6.86
CA ASP A 199 -19.88 10.60 -8.15
C ASP A 199 -21.07 11.50 -8.55
N GLN A 200 -22.26 11.20 -8.03
CA GLN A 200 -23.49 11.96 -8.24
C GLN A 200 -23.61 13.24 -7.39
N VAL A 201 -22.65 13.54 -6.50
CA VAL A 201 -22.76 14.63 -5.53
C VAL A 201 -21.97 15.86 -5.98
N ASP A 202 -22.66 16.96 -6.30
CA ASP A 202 -22.02 18.26 -6.49
C ASP A 202 -21.52 18.81 -5.14
N ILE A 203 -20.19 18.73 -4.96
CA ILE A 203 -19.47 19.27 -3.80
C ILE A 203 -19.80 20.75 -3.58
N SER A 204 -19.93 21.55 -4.63
CA SER A 204 -20.19 23.00 -4.53
C SER A 204 -21.55 23.29 -3.89
N ALA A 205 -22.55 22.46 -4.19
CA ALA A 205 -23.89 22.55 -3.59
C ALA A 205 -23.93 22.07 -2.13
N VAL A 206 -23.06 21.12 -1.73
CA VAL A 206 -23.15 20.48 -0.39
C VAL A 206 -22.06 20.88 0.61
N ILE A 207 -20.98 21.54 0.20
CA ILE A 207 -19.82 21.90 1.06
C ILE A 207 -20.22 22.67 2.33
N SER A 208 -21.27 23.51 2.24
CA SER A 208 -21.81 24.28 3.37
C SER A 208 -22.57 23.43 4.41
N ARG A 209 -22.94 22.20 4.05
CA ARG A 209 -23.62 21.21 4.90
C ARG A 209 -22.63 20.20 5.50
N LEU A 210 -21.50 19.95 4.82
CA LEU A 210 -20.45 19.05 5.30
C LEU A 210 -19.88 19.54 6.65
N PRO A 211 -19.62 18.64 7.63
CA PRO A 211 -19.01 19.01 8.90
C PRO A 211 -17.58 19.52 8.68
N GLY A 212 -17.25 20.72 9.17
CA GLY A 212 -15.87 21.24 9.14
C GLY A 212 -14.94 20.61 10.18
N GLN A 213 -15.49 19.83 11.12
CA GLN A 213 -14.70 19.03 12.07
C GLN A 213 -15.33 17.65 12.32
N ILE A 214 -14.52 16.61 12.27
CA ILE A 214 -14.87 15.22 12.58
C ILE A 214 -13.80 14.70 13.54
N GLY A 215 -14.15 14.16 14.72
CA GLY A 215 -13.17 13.55 15.63
C GLY A 215 -12.04 14.50 16.05
N ARG A 216 -12.39 15.77 16.33
CA ARG A 216 -11.46 16.90 16.57
C ARG A 216 -10.50 17.23 15.41
N MET A 217 -10.50 16.48 14.31
CA MET A 217 -9.72 16.70 13.09
C MET A 217 -10.46 17.65 12.13
N TRP A 218 -9.72 18.48 11.40
CA TRP A 218 -10.32 19.42 10.44
C TRP A 218 -10.74 18.68 9.17
N THR A 219 -11.97 18.93 8.71
CA THR A 219 -12.49 18.25 7.53
C THR A 219 -12.16 18.98 6.25
N MET A 220 -11.59 18.26 5.30
CA MET A 220 -11.35 18.70 3.94
C MET A 220 -12.14 17.80 2.98
N ASP A 221 -12.70 18.38 1.92
CA ASP A 221 -13.02 17.61 0.73
C ASP A 221 -11.72 17.31 -0.04
N LEU A 222 -11.54 16.04 -0.44
CA LEU A 222 -10.47 15.68 -1.37
C LEU A 222 -10.90 15.97 -2.81
N GLY A 223 -12.19 15.84 -3.09
CA GLY A 223 -12.85 15.71 -4.38
C GLY A 223 -12.29 14.54 -5.17
N ARG A 224 -13.09 13.84 -5.97
CA ARG A 224 -12.53 12.79 -6.81
C ARG A 224 -11.54 13.36 -7.85
N PRO A 225 -10.54 12.59 -8.29
CA PRO A 225 -9.86 12.87 -9.56
C PRO A 225 -10.85 12.68 -10.72
N GLU A 226 -10.63 13.38 -11.83
CA GLU A 226 -11.37 13.14 -13.08
C GLU A 226 -11.33 11.65 -13.46
N PRO A 227 -12.41 11.06 -14.01
CA PRO A 227 -12.49 9.62 -14.28
C PRO A 227 -11.31 9.05 -15.07
N ASP A 228 -10.87 9.73 -16.13
CA ASP A 228 -9.76 9.28 -16.97
C ASP A 228 -8.43 9.27 -16.23
N ALA A 229 -8.20 10.28 -15.38
CA ALA A 229 -7.04 10.31 -14.49
C ALA A 229 -7.17 9.21 -13.43
N LEU A 230 -8.34 9.04 -12.82
CA LEU A 230 -8.59 8.00 -11.83
C LEU A 230 -8.35 6.61 -12.42
N GLN A 231 -8.74 6.33 -13.67
CA GLN A 231 -8.53 5.03 -14.30
C GLN A 231 -7.05 4.77 -14.63
N ALA A 232 -6.34 5.75 -15.20
CA ALA A 232 -4.89 5.65 -15.41
C ALA A 232 -4.11 5.46 -14.09
N LEU A 233 -4.60 6.04 -12.99
CA LEU A 233 -4.03 5.91 -11.64
C LEU A 233 -4.42 4.59 -10.94
N LEU A 234 -5.63 4.09 -11.17
CA LEU A 234 -6.15 2.84 -10.60
C LEU A 234 -5.59 1.60 -11.28
N LEU A 235 -5.28 1.67 -12.58
CA LEU A 235 -4.62 0.59 -13.32
C LEU A 235 -3.21 0.28 -12.80
N ARG A 236 -2.67 1.14 -11.92
CA ARG A 236 -1.34 1.04 -11.29
C ARG A 236 -0.27 0.60 -12.28
N THR A 237 -0.35 1.08 -13.51
CA THR A 237 0.41 0.55 -14.63
C THR A 237 1.89 0.74 -14.35
N THR A 238 2.51 -0.29 -13.78
CA THR A 238 3.90 -0.23 -13.34
C THR A 238 4.77 -0.14 -14.59
N THR A 239 5.10 1.08 -14.98
CA THR A 239 6.08 1.35 -16.02
C THR A 239 7.39 0.74 -15.54
N PRO A 240 7.98 -0.22 -16.27
CA PRO A 240 9.25 -0.81 -15.85
C PRO A 240 10.30 0.29 -15.74
N ASP A 241 11.08 0.32 -14.66
CA ASP A 241 12.06 1.38 -14.44
C ASP A 241 13.20 1.30 -15.48
N PRO A 242 13.27 2.23 -16.46
CA PRO A 242 14.26 2.15 -17.52
C PRO A 242 15.67 2.51 -17.03
N ALA A 243 15.79 3.20 -15.89
CA ALA A 243 17.07 3.57 -15.31
C ALA A 243 17.73 2.37 -14.62
N ASN A 244 16.93 1.53 -13.95
CA ASN A 244 17.43 0.34 -13.25
C ASN A 244 17.65 -0.88 -14.18
N LYS A 245 17.02 -0.93 -15.36
CA LYS A 245 17.17 -2.01 -16.38
C LYS A 245 16.84 -3.43 -15.90
N ILE A 246 16.24 -3.57 -14.72
CA ILE A 246 15.80 -4.85 -14.15
C ILE A 246 14.32 -4.97 -14.45
N VAL A 247 14.01 -5.70 -15.52
CA VAL A 247 12.65 -6.05 -15.93
C VAL A 247 12.68 -7.52 -16.29
N ASP A 248 12.42 -8.38 -15.31
CA ASP A 248 12.16 -9.80 -15.58
C ASP A 248 10.71 -9.94 -16.05
N ASP A 249 10.53 -10.07 -17.36
CA ASP A 249 9.25 -10.36 -17.99
C ASP A 249 9.11 -11.84 -18.41
N THR A 250 9.98 -12.71 -17.90
CA THR A 250 9.99 -14.15 -18.20
C THR A 250 8.92 -14.92 -17.44
N ALA A 251 8.46 -16.05 -17.98
CA ALA A 251 7.54 -16.95 -17.29
C ALA A 251 8.25 -17.76 -16.19
N SER A 252 8.44 -17.14 -15.03
CA SER A 252 8.96 -17.77 -13.81
C SER A 252 8.36 -19.16 -13.55
N VAL A 253 9.20 -20.18 -13.43
CA VAL A 253 8.80 -21.59 -13.19
C VAL A 253 8.13 -21.76 -11.82
N VAL A 254 8.67 -21.10 -10.80
CA VAL A 254 8.10 -21.02 -9.45
C VAL A 254 7.63 -19.59 -9.23
N LEU A 255 6.35 -19.40 -8.96
CA LEU A 255 5.78 -18.08 -8.69
C LEU A 255 6.15 -17.61 -7.28
N ARG A 256 6.27 -16.29 -7.14
CA ARG A 256 6.58 -15.57 -5.90
C ARG A 256 5.93 -14.18 -5.95
N PRO A 257 5.62 -13.55 -4.82
CA PRO A 257 5.11 -12.18 -4.81
C PRO A 257 6.01 -11.24 -5.61
N GLY A 258 5.39 -10.50 -6.54
CA GLY A 258 6.06 -9.55 -7.43
C GLY A 258 6.31 -10.05 -8.85
N VAL A 259 6.23 -11.36 -9.13
CA VAL A 259 6.39 -11.89 -10.51
C VAL A 259 5.37 -11.26 -11.44
N LEU A 260 5.82 -10.86 -12.64
CA LEU A 260 4.96 -10.34 -13.72
C LEU A 260 3.96 -11.40 -14.20
N LEU A 261 2.71 -10.99 -14.23
CA LEU A 261 1.58 -11.73 -14.76
C LEU A 261 0.90 -10.92 -15.88
N CYS A 262 0.12 -11.60 -16.70
CA CYS A 262 -0.83 -10.96 -17.60
C CYS A 262 -2.20 -11.65 -17.62
N SER A 263 -3.19 -10.90 -18.08
CA SER A 263 -4.53 -11.41 -18.42
C SER A 263 -5.01 -10.71 -19.69
N PHE A 264 -5.68 -11.44 -20.59
CA PHE A 264 -6.12 -10.90 -21.87
C PHE A 264 -7.46 -10.15 -21.72
N VAL A 265 -7.50 -8.92 -22.22
CA VAL A 265 -8.66 -8.02 -22.12
C VAL A 265 -9.69 -8.36 -23.21
N ASP A 266 -9.24 -8.90 -24.34
CA ASP A 266 -10.09 -9.37 -25.43
C ASP A 266 -9.92 -10.87 -25.70
N GLY A 267 -10.96 -11.49 -26.28
CA GLY A 267 -10.95 -12.89 -26.71
C GLY A 267 -10.15 -13.16 -27.99
N THR A 268 -9.47 -12.16 -28.54
CA THR A 268 -8.52 -12.30 -29.67
C THR A 268 -7.07 -12.38 -29.20
N HIS A 269 -6.82 -12.26 -27.89
CA HIS A 269 -5.51 -12.22 -27.24
C HIS A 269 -4.56 -11.13 -27.80
N GLN A 270 -5.12 -10.04 -28.34
CA GLN A 270 -4.33 -8.93 -28.88
C GLN A 270 -3.98 -7.89 -27.81
N THR A 271 -4.91 -7.59 -26.91
CA THR A 271 -4.70 -6.69 -25.78
C THR A 271 -4.63 -7.45 -24.46
N HIS A 272 -3.68 -7.05 -23.62
CA HIS A 272 -3.43 -7.66 -22.32
C HIS A 272 -3.12 -6.60 -21.27
N ASN A 273 -3.61 -6.83 -20.05
CA ASN A 273 -3.18 -6.11 -18.87
C ASN A 273 -1.93 -6.77 -18.29
N LEU A 274 -1.02 -5.96 -17.74
CA LEU A 274 0.13 -6.43 -16.96
C LEU A 274 -0.12 -6.14 -15.48
N ILE A 275 0.04 -7.15 -14.65
CA ILE A 275 -0.11 -7.08 -13.18
C ILE A 275 1.01 -7.86 -12.51
N THR A 276 1.18 -7.71 -11.21
CA THR A 276 2.11 -8.53 -10.42
C THR A 276 1.35 -9.49 -9.53
N SER A 277 1.91 -10.68 -9.35
CA SER A 277 1.43 -11.65 -8.37
C SER A 277 1.56 -11.10 -6.94
N GLY A 278 0.53 -11.31 -6.14
CA GLY A 278 0.51 -11.02 -4.71
C GLY A 278 1.03 -12.20 -3.89
N VAL A 279 0.30 -12.64 -2.88
CA VAL A 279 0.70 -13.74 -1.98
C VAL A 279 -0.14 -14.99 -2.24
N ALA A 280 0.41 -16.18 -1.96
CA ALA A 280 -0.40 -17.39 -1.90
C ALA A 280 -1.11 -17.51 -0.55
N VAL A 281 -2.42 -17.72 -0.61
CA VAL A 281 -3.30 -17.93 0.53
C VAL A 281 -3.99 -19.27 0.41
N GLN A 282 -4.35 -19.88 1.53
CA GLN A 282 -5.02 -21.16 1.60
C GLN A 282 -6.30 -21.03 2.43
N ASN A 283 -7.42 -21.52 1.93
CA ASN A 283 -8.67 -21.55 2.69
C ASN A 283 -8.66 -22.67 3.76
N VAL A 284 -9.69 -22.72 4.60
CA VAL A 284 -9.84 -23.74 5.67
C VAL A 284 -9.97 -25.18 5.18
N VAL A 285 -10.30 -25.40 3.90
CA VAL A 285 -10.46 -26.73 3.27
C VAL A 285 -9.13 -27.24 2.69
N GLY A 286 -8.19 -26.32 2.43
CA GLY A 286 -6.87 -26.60 1.87
C GLY A 286 -6.65 -26.07 0.45
N ASP A 287 -7.67 -25.48 -0.18
CA ASP A 287 -7.56 -24.92 -1.52
C ASP A 287 -6.63 -23.71 -1.50
N SER A 288 -5.70 -23.66 -2.46
CA SER A 288 -4.66 -22.64 -2.53
C SER A 288 -4.91 -21.68 -3.69
N PHE A 289 -4.88 -20.39 -3.38
CA PHE A 289 -5.10 -19.29 -4.32
C PHE A 289 -3.91 -18.34 -4.29
N MET A 290 -3.62 -17.69 -5.41
CA MET A 290 -2.71 -16.55 -5.48
C MET A 290 -3.55 -15.26 -5.50
N THR A 291 -3.23 -14.28 -4.66
CA THR A 291 -3.85 -12.95 -4.79
C THR A 291 -3.22 -12.19 -5.96
N THR A 292 -4.01 -11.34 -6.62
CA THR A 292 -3.53 -10.37 -7.62
C THR A 292 -4.44 -9.15 -7.63
N ALA A 293 -4.09 -8.09 -8.36
CA ALA A 293 -4.94 -6.92 -8.51
C ALA A 293 -6.17 -7.24 -9.38
N ALA A 294 -7.37 -6.90 -8.91
CA ALA A 294 -8.61 -7.23 -9.62
C ALA A 294 -8.77 -6.44 -10.93
N HIS A 295 -8.46 -5.14 -10.92
CA HIS A 295 -8.60 -4.26 -12.10
C HIS A 295 -7.80 -4.69 -13.34
N GLY A 296 -6.79 -5.56 -13.17
CA GLY A 296 -5.99 -6.07 -14.27
C GLY A 296 -6.42 -7.45 -14.78
N ILE A 297 -7.45 -8.07 -14.21
CA ILE A 297 -8.06 -9.28 -14.77
C ILE A 297 -8.92 -8.90 -15.98
N GLY A 298 -8.67 -9.54 -17.12
CA GLY A 298 -9.44 -9.32 -18.35
C GLY A 298 -10.62 -10.29 -18.49
N ILE A 299 -11.34 -10.19 -19.62
CA ILE A 299 -12.59 -10.95 -19.86
C ILE A 299 -12.37 -12.47 -19.82
N ASP A 300 -11.19 -12.95 -20.23
CA ASP A 300 -10.86 -14.38 -20.25
C ASP A 300 -10.77 -14.98 -18.83
N THR A 301 -10.59 -14.17 -17.77
CA THR A 301 -10.26 -14.55 -16.37
C THR A 301 -8.99 -15.38 -16.20
N MET A 302 -8.47 -16.00 -17.27
CA MET A 302 -7.21 -16.70 -17.33
C MET A 302 -6.03 -15.77 -17.00
N VAL A 303 -5.12 -16.30 -16.20
CA VAL A 303 -3.90 -15.62 -15.75
C VAL A 303 -2.69 -16.40 -16.22
N TYR A 304 -1.72 -15.68 -16.76
CA TYR A 304 -0.46 -16.21 -17.29
C TYR A 304 0.72 -15.53 -16.58
N ALA A 305 1.86 -16.22 -16.48
CA ALA A 305 3.12 -15.63 -16.03
C ALA A 305 4.00 -15.27 -17.22
N GLY A 306 4.74 -14.17 -17.08
CA GLY A 306 5.51 -13.55 -18.15
C GLY A 306 4.68 -12.66 -19.07
N ARG A 307 5.36 -11.89 -19.93
CA ARG A 307 4.71 -11.00 -20.90
C ARG A 307 4.35 -11.75 -22.20
N PRO A 308 3.15 -11.56 -22.78
CA PRO A 308 2.85 -12.05 -24.12
C PRO A 308 3.74 -11.37 -25.16
N SER A 309 4.62 -12.13 -25.80
CA SER A 309 5.37 -11.69 -26.98
C SER A 309 5.56 -12.86 -27.94
N ILE A 310 5.92 -12.55 -29.19
CA ILE A 310 6.20 -13.53 -30.25
C ILE A 310 7.42 -14.43 -29.89
N THR A 311 8.26 -13.99 -28.96
CA THR A 311 9.55 -14.60 -28.63
C THR A 311 9.68 -15.08 -27.19
N SER A 312 8.66 -14.91 -26.35
CA SER A 312 8.67 -15.30 -24.94
C SER A 312 7.70 -16.44 -24.68
N ASP A 313 8.19 -17.46 -23.97
CA ASP A 313 7.31 -18.42 -23.31
C ASP A 313 6.52 -17.65 -22.24
N PHE A 314 5.22 -17.46 -22.45
CA PHE A 314 4.26 -17.09 -21.41
C PHE A 314 3.40 -18.29 -21.09
N ARG A 315 3.22 -18.60 -19.81
CA ARG A 315 2.57 -19.86 -19.37
C ARG A 315 1.31 -19.58 -18.57
N SER A 316 0.22 -20.27 -18.86
CA SER A 316 -1.00 -20.19 -18.05
C SER A 316 -0.73 -20.76 -16.65
N VAL A 317 -1.05 -19.98 -15.61
CA VAL A 317 -0.79 -20.33 -14.20
C VAL A 317 -2.07 -20.58 -13.39
N GLY A 318 -3.19 -20.05 -13.82
CA GLY A 318 -4.46 -20.19 -13.11
C GLY A 318 -5.60 -19.42 -13.76
N GLU A 319 -6.72 -19.39 -13.05
CA GLU A 319 -7.97 -18.71 -13.43
C GLU A 319 -8.42 -17.84 -12.25
N ALA A 320 -8.82 -16.60 -12.52
CA ALA A 320 -9.38 -15.68 -11.53
C ALA A 320 -10.81 -16.12 -11.17
N VAL A 321 -10.96 -16.84 -10.05
CA VAL A 321 -12.22 -17.48 -9.65
C VAL A 321 -13.10 -16.62 -8.75
N VAL A 322 -12.51 -15.65 -8.04
CA VAL A 322 -13.22 -14.75 -7.11
C VAL A 322 -12.58 -13.37 -7.17
N GLU A 323 -13.36 -12.34 -7.50
CA GLU A 323 -13.03 -10.97 -7.12
C GLU A 323 -13.54 -10.73 -5.68
N LEU A 324 -12.68 -10.22 -4.81
CA LEU A 324 -13.08 -9.76 -3.48
C LEU A 324 -13.59 -8.32 -3.61
N ALA A 325 -14.92 -8.18 -3.72
CA ALA A 325 -15.59 -6.92 -4.04
C ALA A 325 -15.06 -5.74 -3.20
N PHE A 326 -14.93 -4.59 -3.84
CA PHE A 326 -14.42 -3.32 -3.28
C PHE A 326 -12.95 -3.30 -2.84
N THR A 327 -12.27 -4.45 -2.71
CA THR A 327 -10.89 -4.52 -2.20
C THR A 327 -9.80 -4.37 -3.26
N ASP A 328 -10.16 -4.42 -4.56
CA ASP A 328 -9.22 -4.47 -5.70
C ASP A 328 -8.30 -5.71 -5.67
N ILE A 329 -8.78 -6.81 -5.09
CA ILE A 329 -8.07 -8.10 -4.99
C ILE A 329 -8.86 -9.17 -5.72
N SER A 330 -8.19 -9.91 -6.60
CA SER A 330 -8.70 -11.15 -7.19
C SER A 330 -7.94 -12.35 -6.64
N LEU A 331 -8.66 -13.47 -6.45
CA LEU A 331 -8.12 -14.77 -6.07
C LEU A 331 -8.02 -15.65 -7.31
N VAL A 332 -6.79 -16.03 -7.66
CA VAL A 332 -6.47 -16.90 -8.78
C VAL A 332 -6.30 -18.33 -8.27
N ALA A 333 -7.17 -19.24 -8.71
CA ALA A 333 -6.99 -20.67 -8.47
C ALA A 333 -5.79 -21.15 -9.30
N LEU A 334 -4.73 -21.59 -8.64
CA LEU A 334 -3.51 -22.06 -9.30
C LEU A 334 -3.71 -23.46 -9.88
N LYS A 335 -3.17 -23.70 -11.07
CA LYS A 335 -3.15 -25.05 -11.65
C LYS A 335 -2.30 -25.99 -10.79
N SER A 336 -2.67 -27.26 -10.72
CA SER A 336 -2.04 -28.27 -9.84
C SER A 336 -0.54 -28.48 -10.09
N ASN A 337 -0.03 -28.11 -11.26
CA ASN A 337 1.40 -28.17 -11.61
C ASN A 337 2.15 -26.85 -11.37
N VAL A 338 1.52 -25.82 -10.81
CA VAL A 338 2.11 -24.50 -10.57
C VAL A 338 2.57 -24.40 -9.12
N GLN A 339 3.88 -24.23 -8.94
CA GLN A 339 4.46 -23.97 -7.62
C GLN A 339 4.42 -22.48 -7.31
N PHE A 340 4.07 -22.14 -6.06
CA PHE A 340 4.13 -20.79 -5.52
C PHE A 340 4.90 -20.80 -4.19
N ARG A 341 5.79 -19.82 -3.97
CA ARG A 341 6.48 -19.61 -2.69
C ARG A 341 6.20 -18.22 -2.14
N ASN A 342 5.72 -18.14 -0.90
CA ASN A 342 5.57 -16.89 -0.14
C ASN A 342 6.93 -16.36 0.36
N ARG A 343 7.83 -16.03 -0.57
CA ARG A 343 9.12 -15.37 -0.31
C ARG A 343 9.32 -14.23 -1.29
N LEU A 344 9.78 -13.08 -0.81
CA LEU A 344 10.14 -11.95 -1.66
C LEU A 344 11.35 -12.29 -2.55
N PHE A 345 11.60 -11.43 -3.52
CA PHE A 345 12.86 -11.43 -4.25
C PHE A 345 13.97 -10.82 -3.39
N ASP A 346 15.17 -11.32 -3.57
CA ASP A 346 16.41 -10.82 -2.98
C ASP A 346 17.54 -11.23 -3.93
N GLN A 347 18.66 -10.50 -3.92
CA GLN A 347 19.85 -10.83 -4.73
C GLN A 347 20.46 -12.18 -4.37
N ARG A 348 20.09 -12.77 -3.22
CA ARG A 348 20.48 -14.10 -2.77
C ARG A 348 19.25 -14.88 -2.31
N GLU A 349 18.96 -16.00 -2.98
CA GLU A 349 17.77 -16.81 -2.67
C GLU A 349 17.74 -17.32 -1.21
N GLU A 350 18.91 -17.56 -0.61
CA GLU A 350 19.07 -17.99 0.79
C GLU A 350 18.72 -16.89 1.81
N GLU A 351 18.84 -15.61 1.43
CA GLU A 351 18.55 -14.45 2.27
C GLU A 351 17.09 -13.96 2.10
N SER A 352 16.37 -14.49 1.09
CA SER A 352 15.01 -14.07 0.73
C SER A 352 13.99 -14.09 1.88
N VAL A 353 13.37 -12.94 2.13
CA VAL A 353 12.40 -12.74 3.21
C VAL A 353 11.15 -13.60 2.99
N ARG A 354 10.93 -14.57 3.87
CA ARG A 354 9.70 -15.37 3.92
C ARG A 354 8.56 -14.56 4.54
N LEU A 355 7.43 -14.46 3.81
CA LEU A 355 6.20 -13.89 4.34
C LEU A 355 5.50 -14.94 5.22
N THR A 356 5.18 -14.56 6.46
CA THR A 356 4.77 -15.49 7.53
C THR A 356 3.40 -15.20 8.13
N SER A 357 2.88 -13.97 8.01
CA SER A 357 1.52 -13.58 8.41
C SER A 357 1.01 -12.45 7.52
N ILE A 358 -0.30 -12.36 7.32
CA ILE A 358 -0.92 -11.14 6.77
C ILE A 358 -1.27 -10.22 7.95
N VAL A 359 -0.87 -8.95 7.89
CA VAL A 359 -1.17 -8.01 8.99
C VAL A 359 -2.68 -7.81 9.13
N GLY A 360 -3.21 -8.06 10.33
CA GLY A 360 -4.64 -8.07 10.62
C GLY A 360 -5.35 -9.41 10.42
N GLU A 361 -4.61 -10.49 10.24
CA GLU A 361 -5.10 -11.86 10.42
C GLU A 361 -5.58 -12.11 11.87
N ASP A 362 -4.88 -11.52 12.84
CA ASP A 362 -5.35 -11.34 14.21
C ASP A 362 -6.07 -9.98 14.32
N PRO A 363 -7.32 -9.91 14.86
CA PRO A 363 -8.00 -8.65 15.15
C PRO A 363 -7.24 -7.69 16.08
N ASN A 364 -6.30 -8.21 16.88
CA ASN A 364 -5.43 -7.47 17.78
C ASN A 364 -4.07 -7.09 17.14
N ASP A 365 -3.92 -7.30 15.82
CA ASP A 365 -2.67 -7.01 15.11
C ASP A 365 -2.46 -5.50 14.89
N ASP A 366 -1.87 -4.88 15.91
CA ASP A 366 -1.51 -3.47 15.94
C ASP A 366 -0.05 -3.22 15.50
N LYS A 367 0.55 -4.15 14.74
CA LYS A 367 1.95 -4.07 14.28
C LYS A 367 2.22 -2.96 13.28
N VAL A 368 1.20 -2.38 12.64
CA VAL A 368 1.36 -1.45 11.51
C VAL A 368 0.63 -0.12 11.73
N LYS A 369 1.42 0.95 11.83
CA LYS A 369 1.07 2.29 12.29
C LYS A 369 1.46 3.35 11.25
N ILE A 370 0.89 4.55 11.42
CA ILE A 370 1.34 5.73 10.66
C ILE A 370 2.78 6.03 11.05
N GLY A 371 3.63 6.24 10.04
CA GLY A 371 5.07 6.44 10.18
C GLY A 371 5.91 5.17 9.97
N ASP A 372 5.31 3.98 9.91
CA ASP A 372 6.04 2.74 9.65
C ASP A 372 6.48 2.65 8.18
N CYS A 373 7.65 2.05 7.95
CA CYS A 373 8.16 1.77 6.62
C CYS A 373 7.61 0.44 6.10
N VAL A 374 7.18 0.41 4.84
CA VAL A 374 6.81 -0.79 4.10
C VAL A 374 7.63 -0.87 2.83
N SER A 375 8.05 -2.07 2.45
CA SER A 375 8.90 -2.30 1.28
C SER A 375 8.54 -3.61 0.61
N MET A 376 8.73 -3.67 -0.71
CA MET A 376 8.60 -4.88 -1.50
C MET A 376 9.67 -4.85 -2.59
N ASP A 377 10.43 -5.93 -2.73
CA ASP A 377 11.29 -6.14 -3.89
C ASP A 377 10.56 -7.03 -4.89
N THR A 378 10.49 -6.57 -6.15
CA THR A 378 9.86 -7.28 -7.25
C THR A 378 10.81 -7.34 -8.44
N PRO A 379 10.82 -8.43 -9.22
CA PRO A 379 11.72 -8.58 -10.35
C PRO A 379 11.26 -7.72 -11.55
N PHE A 380 10.08 -7.10 -11.47
CA PHE A 380 9.50 -6.23 -12.49
C PHE A 380 9.76 -4.73 -12.25
N THR A 381 9.89 -4.32 -10.97
CA THR A 381 10.06 -2.91 -10.56
C THR A 381 11.34 -2.64 -9.77
N GLY A 382 12.05 -3.70 -9.34
CA GLY A 382 13.04 -3.63 -8.28
C GLY A 382 12.42 -3.30 -6.91
N ALA A 383 13.30 -2.93 -5.97
CA ALA A 383 12.95 -2.60 -4.59
C ALA A 383 12.20 -1.27 -4.47
N ILE A 384 10.89 -1.35 -4.19
CA ILE A 384 10.04 -0.22 -3.83
C ILE A 384 9.98 -0.11 -2.30
N SER A 385 10.02 1.10 -1.77
CA SER A 385 9.78 1.40 -0.35
C SER A 385 8.87 2.60 -0.19
N GLY A 386 8.15 2.66 0.94
CA GLY A 386 7.26 3.75 1.29
C GLY A 386 7.02 3.84 2.79
N SER A 387 6.41 4.93 3.24
CA SER A 387 5.99 5.12 4.63
C SER A 387 4.47 5.22 4.71
N ILE A 388 3.84 4.60 5.69
CA ILE A 388 2.38 4.68 5.86
C ILE A 388 2.03 6.06 6.43
N MET A 389 1.25 6.85 5.70
CA MET A 389 0.95 8.23 6.06
C MET A 389 -0.49 8.48 6.47
N HIS A 390 -1.45 7.71 5.96
CA HIS A 390 -2.87 7.91 6.24
C HIS A 390 -3.55 6.56 6.41
N LYS A 391 -4.65 6.53 7.15
CA LYS A 391 -5.56 5.37 7.23
C LYS A 391 -6.92 5.80 6.71
N SER A 392 -7.58 4.97 5.91
CA SER A 392 -8.93 5.23 5.44
C SER A 392 -9.87 4.07 5.66
N TRP A 393 -11.17 4.35 5.61
CA TRP A 393 -12.20 3.34 5.49
C TRP A 393 -13.16 3.69 4.36
N ARG A 394 -13.48 2.69 3.52
CA ARG A 394 -14.46 2.80 2.45
C ARG A 394 -15.80 2.25 2.91
N LEU A 395 -16.87 2.95 2.55
CA LEU A 395 -18.26 2.55 2.78
C LEU A 395 -18.72 1.67 1.62
N ILE A 396 -19.48 0.62 1.95
CA ILE A 396 -20.11 -0.22 0.94
C ILE A 396 -21.41 0.47 0.48
N ASN A 397 -21.47 0.85 -0.80
CA ASN A 397 -22.63 1.53 -1.39
C ASN A 397 -23.72 0.57 -1.91
N GLU A 398 -23.39 -0.70 -2.13
CA GLU A 398 -24.27 -1.72 -2.71
C GLU A 398 -24.44 -2.90 -1.75
N PRO A 399 -25.60 -3.58 -1.72
CA PRO A 399 -25.80 -4.71 -0.82
C PRO A 399 -24.81 -5.83 -1.18
N PRO A 400 -23.88 -6.21 -0.28
CA PRO A 400 -22.85 -7.18 -0.61
C PRO A 400 -23.45 -8.56 -0.94
N GLU A 401 -23.01 -9.17 -2.04
CA GLU A 401 -23.58 -10.43 -2.54
C GLU A 401 -23.10 -11.61 -1.68
N HIS A 402 -21.81 -11.63 -1.34
CA HIS A 402 -21.19 -12.74 -0.65
C HIS A 402 -21.23 -12.60 0.90
N PRO A 403 -21.43 -13.69 1.69
CA PRO A 403 -21.39 -13.63 3.15
C PRO A 403 -20.06 -13.15 3.77
N VAL A 404 -18.95 -13.20 3.03
CA VAL A 404 -17.70 -12.54 3.45
C VAL A 404 -17.86 -11.02 3.38
N GLU A 405 -18.33 -10.50 2.26
CA GLU A 405 -18.50 -9.06 2.01
C GLU A 405 -19.50 -8.42 2.98
N LYS A 406 -20.59 -9.13 3.34
CA LYS A 406 -21.53 -8.72 4.39
C LYS A 406 -20.87 -8.48 5.76
N ARG A 407 -19.74 -9.13 6.03
CA ARG A 407 -18.92 -8.94 7.24
C ARG A 407 -17.83 -7.88 7.07
N LEU A 408 -17.55 -7.43 5.84
CA LEU A 408 -16.56 -6.40 5.51
C LEU A 408 -17.14 -4.97 5.50
N GLN A 409 -18.18 -4.70 6.33
CA GLN A 409 -18.94 -3.43 6.41
C GLN A 409 -18.13 -2.14 6.18
N TYR A 410 -16.88 -2.15 6.65
CA TYR A 410 -15.86 -1.17 6.27
C TYR A 410 -14.59 -1.89 5.78
N VAL A 411 -14.13 -1.55 4.58
CA VAL A 411 -12.79 -1.94 4.11
C VAL A 411 -11.81 -0.86 4.53
N VAL A 412 -10.76 -1.25 5.28
CA VAL A 412 -9.73 -0.35 5.81
C VAL A 412 -8.50 -0.39 4.89
N TYR A 413 -7.92 0.77 4.60
CA TYR A 413 -6.70 0.90 3.78
C TYR A 413 -5.63 1.70 4.50
N ASP A 414 -4.37 1.36 4.21
CA ASP A 414 -3.19 2.11 4.61
C ASP A 414 -2.65 2.84 3.37
N TRP A 415 -2.50 4.16 3.45
CA TRP A 415 -1.98 4.98 2.35
C TRP A 415 -0.47 5.09 2.46
N VAL A 416 0.24 4.67 1.41
CA VAL A 416 1.69 4.57 1.39
C VAL A 416 2.28 5.68 0.56
N TYR A 417 3.25 6.36 1.16
CA TYR A 417 4.02 7.42 0.55
C TYR A 417 5.39 6.89 0.13
N ASN A 418 5.63 6.75 -1.18
CA ASN A 418 6.89 6.28 -1.75
C ASN A 418 7.86 7.42 -2.14
N GLY A 419 7.47 8.68 -1.96
CA GLY A 419 8.34 9.85 -2.17
C GLY A 419 8.69 10.15 -3.63
N GLU A 420 8.13 9.40 -4.58
CA GLU A 420 8.19 9.70 -6.00
C GLU A 420 7.56 11.08 -6.27
N ARG A 421 8.06 11.78 -7.29
CA ARG A 421 7.36 12.96 -7.80
C ARG A 421 6.16 12.44 -8.58
N PRO A 422 4.93 12.92 -8.32
CA PRO A 422 3.85 12.72 -9.26
C PRO A 422 4.30 13.23 -10.63
N PRO A 423 4.07 12.49 -11.74
CA PRO A 423 4.02 13.13 -13.05
C PRO A 423 2.95 14.21 -12.97
N ASP A 424 3.39 15.47 -13.02
CA ASP A 424 2.60 16.71 -13.02
C ASP A 424 1.27 16.70 -12.22
N GLN A 425 1.42 16.69 -10.89
CA GLN A 425 0.36 16.73 -9.86
C GLN A 425 -0.59 15.51 -9.78
N LYS A 426 -0.80 15.06 -8.53
CA LYS A 426 -1.64 13.92 -8.06
C LYS A 426 -0.93 12.57 -8.12
N LEU A 427 -0.36 12.11 -7.00
CA LEU A 427 -0.21 10.68 -6.70
C LEU A 427 0.16 10.44 -5.23
N LEU A 428 -0.63 9.55 -4.60
CA LEU A 428 -0.28 8.76 -3.42
C LEU A 428 -0.61 7.30 -3.77
N VAL A 429 0.17 6.35 -3.26
CA VAL A 429 -0.02 4.93 -3.58
C VAL A 429 -0.87 4.26 -2.50
N ARG A 430 -1.90 3.51 -2.91
CA ARG A 430 -2.84 2.83 -2.01
C ARG A 430 -2.39 1.40 -1.70
N ALA A 431 -2.12 1.07 -0.43
CA ALA A 431 -1.94 -0.31 0.01
C ALA A 431 -3.25 -0.85 0.62
N GLY A 432 -3.77 -1.94 0.06
CA GLY A 432 -4.96 -2.62 0.56
C GLY A 432 -4.61 -3.99 1.13
N TYR A 433 -5.01 -4.24 2.37
CA TYR A 433 -4.97 -5.58 2.99
C TYR A 433 -6.22 -5.76 3.85
N THR A 434 -6.96 -6.85 3.63
CA THR A 434 -8.22 -7.12 4.33
C THR A 434 -8.22 -8.54 4.89
N LEU A 435 -8.59 -8.70 6.18
CA LEU A 435 -8.88 -10.02 6.76
C LEU A 435 -10.06 -10.01 7.74
N VAL A 436 -10.63 -11.21 7.90
CA VAL A 436 -11.99 -11.50 8.39
C VAL A 436 -11.96 -11.96 9.85
N ARG A 437 -12.88 -11.43 10.66
CA ARG A 437 -13.04 -11.80 12.08
C ARG A 437 -13.65 -13.22 12.22
N PRO A 438 -13.18 -14.06 13.16
CA PRO A 438 -13.93 -15.21 13.62
C PRO A 438 -15.04 -14.79 14.60
N GLU A 439 -16.19 -15.41 14.47
CA GLU A 439 -17.01 -15.85 15.61
C GLU A 439 -17.15 -17.37 15.49
#